data_AF-A0A5E4I233-F1
#
_entry.id   AF-A0A5E4I233-F1
#
_cell.length_a   1.000
_cell.length_b   1.000
_cell.length_c   1.000
_cell.angle_alpha   90.00
_cell.angle_beta   90.00
_cell.angle_gamma   90.00
#
_symmetry.space_group_name_H-M   'P 1'
#
loop_
_entity.id
_entity.type
_entity.pdbx_description
1 polymer ?
#
loop_
_entity_poly.entity_id
_entity_poly.type
_entity_poly.pdbx_seq_one_letter_code
_entity_poly.pdbx_strand_id
1 'polypeptide(L)'
;MNLTVRFEGHVEDVIERLVKLGIASTKSEALRLGVLRLEQEYLRGGEQEALFDAWAQKEAQRQDELIGRGKMTVYSQKEFEKRVGKKK
;
A
#
# COMPACT_ATOMS: atom_id res chain seq x y z
N MET A 1 -17.35 -19.11 2.36
CA MET A 1 -16.73 -20.34 2.88
C MET A 1 -17.00 -20.40 4.37
N ASN A 2 -17.43 -21.56 4.88
CA ASN A 2 -17.57 -21.79 6.32
C ASN A 2 -16.46 -22.74 6.76
N LEU A 3 -15.77 -22.41 7.84
CA LEU A 3 -14.64 -23.17 8.37
C LEU A 3 -14.82 -23.33 9.89
N THR A 4 -14.54 -24.52 10.40
CA THR A 4 -14.49 -24.79 11.83
C THR A 4 -13.04 -25.04 12.23
N VAL A 5 -12.57 -24.29 13.22
CA VAL A 5 -11.19 -24.36 13.73
C VAL A 5 -11.23 -24.43 15.25
N ARG A 6 -10.28 -25.16 15.84
CA ARG A 6 -10.06 -25.21 17.29
C ARG A 6 -8.70 -24.59 17.59
N PHE A 7 -8.69 -23.63 18.51
CA PHE A 7 -7.47 -23.02 19.05
C PHE A 7 -7.38 -23.37 20.53
N GLU A 8 -6.17 -23.61 21.00
CA GLU A 8 -5.87 -23.94 22.39
C GLU A 8 -4.63 -23.15 22.84
N GLY A 9 -4.58 -22.79 24.12
CA GLY A 9 -3.45 -22.08 24.72
C GLY A 9 -3.33 -20.63 24.25
N HIS A 10 -2.11 -20.19 23.95
CA HIS A 10 -1.82 -18.77 23.74
C HIS A 10 -2.65 -18.11 22.63
N VAL A 11 -2.94 -18.84 21.54
CA VAL A 11 -3.73 -18.30 20.42
C VAL A 11 -5.17 -18.02 20.84
N GLU A 12 -5.76 -18.89 21.66
CA GLU A 12 -7.08 -18.68 22.24
C GLU A 12 -7.08 -17.43 23.14
N ASP A 13 -6.09 -17.30 24.02
CA ASP A 13 -5.95 -16.15 24.91
C ASP A 13 -5.85 -14.82 24.15
N VAL A 14 -5.10 -14.80 23.05
CA VAL A 14 -4.95 -13.61 22.18
C VAL A 14 -6.28 -13.24 21.56
N ILE A 15 -7.00 -14.21 20.97
CA ILE A 15 -8.32 -13.97 20.35
C ILE A 15 -9.31 -13.44 21.39
N GLU A 16 -9.38 -14.06 22.57
CA GLU A 16 -10.23 -13.62 23.68
C GLU A 16 -9.88 -12.20 24.13
N ARG A 17 -8.59 -11.87 24.23
CA ARG A 17 -8.14 -10.53 24.64
C ARG A 17 -8.49 -9.46 23.60
N LEU A 18 -8.36 -9.75 22.31
CA LEU A 18 -8.74 -8.83 21.24
C LEU A 18 -10.24 -8.48 21.29
N VAL A 19 -11.07 -9.47 21.62
CA VAL A 19 -12.52 -9.25 21.80
C VAL A 19 -12.79 -8.46 23.08
N LYS A 20 -12.18 -8.84 24.21
CA LYS A 20 -12.34 -8.13 25.50
C LYS A 20 -11.93 -6.66 25.43
N LEU A 21 -10.92 -6.33 24.62
CA LEU A 21 -10.45 -4.95 24.40
C LEU A 21 -11.32 -4.17 23.41
N GLY A 22 -12.32 -4.80 22.78
CA GLY A 22 -13.17 -4.15 21.77
C GLY A 22 -12.48 -3.89 20.43
N ILE A 23 -11.31 -4.49 20.20
CA ILE A 23 -10.58 -4.39 18.92
C ILE A 23 -11.32 -5.20 17.84
N ALA A 24 -11.94 -6.31 18.25
CA ALA A 24 -12.82 -7.12 17.43
C ALA A 24 -14.15 -7.36 18.16
N SER A 25 -15.26 -7.31 17.42
CA SER A 25 -16.61 -7.57 17.95
C SER A 25 -16.88 -9.06 18.16
N THR A 26 -16.16 -9.93 17.43
CA THR A 26 -16.31 -11.39 17.48
C THR A 26 -14.97 -12.11 17.29
N LYS A 27 -14.88 -13.38 17.72
CA LYS A 27 -13.70 -14.24 17.48
C LYS A 27 -13.39 -14.38 15.99
N SER A 28 -14.42 -14.50 15.16
CA SER A 28 -14.29 -14.58 13.70
C SER A 28 -13.78 -13.28 13.07
N GLU A 29 -14.07 -12.13 13.68
CA GLU A 29 -13.49 -10.85 13.27
C GLU A 29 -12.02 -10.75 13.68
N ALA A 30 -11.67 -11.16 14.90
CA ALA A 30 -10.27 -11.21 15.34
C ALA A 30 -9.41 -12.09 14.41
N LEU A 31 -9.94 -13.24 13.97
CA LEU A 31 -9.27 -14.09 12.99
C LEU A 31 -9.09 -13.41 11.63
N ARG A 32 -10.12 -12.70 11.14
CA ARG A 32 -10.02 -11.95 9.87
C ARG A 32 -8.94 -10.87 9.93
N LEU A 33 -8.85 -10.15 11.04
CA LEU A 33 -7.80 -9.15 11.25
C LEU A 33 -6.41 -9.79 11.23
N GLY A 34 -6.24 -10.95 11.86
CA GLY A 34 -5.00 -11.72 11.80
C GLY A 34 -4.61 -12.12 10.36
N VAL A 35 -5.55 -12.64 9.58
CA VAL A 35 -5.31 -13.02 8.17
C VAL A 35 -4.92 -11.81 7.32
N LEU A 36 -5.62 -10.68 7.48
CA LEU A 36 -5.28 -9.44 6.76
C LEU A 36 -3.89 -8.94 7.14
N ARG A 37 -3.50 -9.07 8.41
CA ARG A 37 -2.16 -8.71 8.84
C ARG A 37 -1.09 -9.59 8.18
N LEU A 38 -1.33 -10.90 8.09
CA LEU A 38 -0.43 -11.83 7.40
C LEU A 38 -0.35 -11.54 5.89
N GLU A 39 -1.45 -11.15 5.25
CA GLU A 39 -1.45 -10.72 3.85
C GLU A 39 -0.57 -9.48 3.64
N GLN A 40 -0.70 -8.48 4.52
CA GLN A 40 0.17 -7.31 4.46
C GLN A 40 1.66 -7.64 4.68
N GLU A 41 1.94 -8.55 5.62
CA GLU A 41 3.31 -8.84 6.04
C GLU A 41 4.05 -9.77 5.08
N TYR A 42 3.34 -10.72 4.46
CA TYR A 42 3.97 -11.77 3.65
C TYR A 42 3.56 -11.79 2.18
N LEU A 43 2.41 -11.22 1.82
CA LEU A 43 1.87 -11.31 0.46
C LEU A 43 1.91 -9.98 -0.29
N ARG A 44 1.86 -8.83 0.40
CA ARG A 44 1.94 -7.50 -0.24
C ARG A 44 3.35 -7.08 -0.65
N GLY A 45 4.39 -7.78 -0.20
CA GLY A 45 5.80 -7.41 -0.38
C GLY A 45 6.42 -7.69 -1.75
N GLY A 46 5.67 -7.63 -2.84
CA GLY A 46 6.27 -7.79 -4.18
C GLY A 46 5.40 -7.29 -5.33
N GLU A 47 4.11 -7.59 -5.32
CA GLU A 47 3.27 -7.28 -6.49
C GLU A 47 2.83 -5.82 -6.57
N GLN A 48 2.47 -5.18 -5.45
CA GLN A 48 2.07 -3.77 -5.47
C GLN A 48 3.23 -2.83 -5.73
N GLU A 49 4.39 -3.12 -5.14
CA GLU A 49 5.62 -2.35 -5.36
C GLU A 49 6.12 -2.53 -6.80
N ALA A 50 6.13 -3.77 -7.33
CA ALA A 50 6.45 -4.02 -8.74
C ALA A 50 5.44 -3.40 -9.71
N LEU A 51 4.14 -3.36 -9.39
CA LEU A 51 3.13 -2.67 -10.20
C LEU A 51 3.33 -1.15 -10.17
N PHE A 52 3.68 -0.59 -9.02
CA PHE A 52 3.95 0.84 -8.87
C PHE A 52 5.23 1.22 -9.63
N ASP A 53 6.29 0.41 -9.53
CA ASP A 53 7.54 0.60 -10.27
C ASP A 53 7.33 0.45 -11.77
N ALA A 54 6.59 -0.57 -12.22
CA ALA A 54 6.26 -0.76 -13.63
C ALA A 54 5.40 0.39 -14.18
N TRP A 55 4.46 0.90 -13.39
CA TRP A 55 3.65 2.06 -13.76
C TRP A 55 4.51 3.33 -13.81
N ALA A 56 5.38 3.55 -12.84
CA ALA A 56 6.29 4.68 -12.79
C ALA A 56 7.28 4.67 -13.96
N GLN A 57 7.84 3.50 -14.32
CA GLN A 57 8.68 3.33 -15.50
C GLN A 57 7.92 3.65 -16.79
N LYS A 58 6.68 3.16 -16.92
CA LYS A 58 5.85 3.41 -18.11
C LYS A 58 5.48 4.88 -18.25
N GLU A 59 5.19 5.55 -17.14
CA GLU A 59 4.89 6.99 -17.16
C GLU A 59 6.14 7.83 -17.45
N ALA A 60 7.32 7.44 -16.92
CA ALA A 60 8.59 8.08 -17.25
C ALA A 60 8.90 7.96 -18.76
N GLN A 61 8.76 6.76 -19.33
CA GLN A 61 8.91 6.55 -20.78
C GLN A 61 7.94 7.40 -21.60
N ARG A 62 6.67 7.49 -21.16
CA ARG A 62 5.66 8.33 -21.82
C ARG A 62 6.05 9.81 -21.79
N GLN A 63 6.58 10.28 -20.66
CA GLN A 63 7.04 11.66 -20.53
C GLN A 63 8.24 11.92 -21.43
N ASP A 64 9.22 11.03 -21.48
CA ASP A 64 10.38 11.13 -22.37
C ASP A 64 9.95 11.18 -23.85
N GLU A 65 8.98 10.36 -24.27
CA GLU A 65 8.43 10.44 -25.63
C GLU A 65 7.74 11.78 -25.92
N LEU A 66 6.98 12.32 -24.96
CA LEU A 66 6.31 13.61 -25.11
C LEU A 66 7.31 14.77 -25.16
N ILE A 67 8.40 14.68 -24.40
CA ILE A 67 9.53 15.61 -24.43
C ILE A 67 10.23 15.54 -25.78
N GLY A 68 10.56 14.33 -26.26
CA GLY A 68 11.19 14.12 -27.56
C GLY A 68 10.33 14.59 -28.73
N ARG A 69 9.00 14.51 -28.62
CA ARG A 69 8.03 15.06 -29.59
C ARG A 69 7.77 16.56 -29.42
N GLY A 70 8.42 17.23 -28.46
CA GLY A 70 8.22 18.65 -28.17
C GLY A 70 6.83 19.00 -27.59
N LYS A 71 6.04 18.00 -27.19
CA LYS A 71 4.69 18.17 -26.62
C LYS A 71 4.71 18.40 -25.11
N MET A 72 5.88 18.30 -24.48
CA MET A 72 6.08 18.54 -23.06
C MET A 72 7.35 19.37 -22.85
N THR A 73 7.21 20.50 -22.15
CA THR A 73 8.34 21.40 -21.86
C THR A 73 8.98 21.01 -20.54
N VAL A 74 10.27 20.68 -20.59
CA VAL A 74 11.10 20.44 -19.40
C VAL A 74 11.76 21.74 -19.00
N TYR A 75 11.86 21.98 -17.70
CA TYR A 75 12.56 23.14 -17.16
C TYR A 75 13.83 22.68 -16.46
N SER A 76 14.90 23.46 -16.57
CA SER A 76 16.02 23.29 -15.66
C SER A 76 15.59 23.62 -14.23
N GLN A 77 16.28 23.05 -13.25
CA GLN A 77 15.98 23.23 -11.83
C GLN A 77 15.90 24.73 -11.44
N LYS A 78 16.81 25.55 -11.97
CA LYS A 78 16.85 27.01 -11.75
C LYS A 78 15.67 27.76 -12.37
N GLU A 79 15.14 27.28 -13.49
CA GLU A 79 13.97 27.88 -14.16
C GLU A 79 12.66 27.50 -13.47
N PHE A 80 12.59 26.27 -12.96
CA PHE A 80 11.46 25.78 -12.18
C PHE A 80 11.31 26.56 -10.87
N GLU A 81 12.40 26.73 -10.11
CA GLU A 81 12.43 27.50 -8.86
C GLU A 81 11.99 28.96 -9.06
N LYS A 82 12.43 29.61 -10.14
CA LYS A 82 12.00 30.98 -10.49
C LYS A 82 10.51 31.10 -10.80
N ARG A 83 9.88 30.04 -11.32
CA ARG A 83 8.44 30.03 -11.63
C ARG A 83 7.59 29.70 -10.42
N VAL A 84 7.99 28.73 -9.60
CA VAL A 84 7.24 28.32 -8.41
C VAL A 84 7.42 29.36 -7.29
N GLY A 85 8.62 29.92 -7.13
CA GLY A 85 8.92 30.98 -6.15
C GLY A 85 8.25 32.34 -6.42
N LYS A 86 7.64 32.54 -7.61
CA LYS A 86 6.84 33.73 -7.93
C LYS A 86 5.38 33.66 -7.45
N LYS A 87 4.95 32.54 -6.86
CA LYS A 87 3.66 32.44 -6.15
C LYS A 87 3.89 32.66 -4.64
N LYS A 88 4.15 33.89 -4.25
CA LYS A 88 3.87 34.43 -2.91
C LYS A 88 3.30 35.82 -3.06
#